data_AF-D2A0E6-F1
#
_entry.id   AF-D2A0E6-F1
#
_cell.length_a   1.000
_cell.length_b   1.000
_cell.length_c   1.000
_cell.angle_alpha   90.00
_cell.angle_beta   90.00
_cell.angle_gamma   90.00
#
_symmetry.space_group_name_H-M   'P 1'
#
loop_
_entity.id
_entity.type
_entity.pdbx_description
1 polymer ?
#
loop_
_entity_poly.entity_id
_entity_poly.type
_entity_poly.pdbx_seq_one_letter_code
_entity_poly.pdbx_strand_id
1 'polypeptide(L)'
;MLDVNSSSVKFQQDEPMHEMPTLQCSEWTYTMRRNMQEIVPGLFLGPYSSAQKHCLKTLRDHGISHIICVRQDIEAQYIKPQINDLSITYLTLNIADTATENIIRFFPTVRQFIDEAFQRNGKVLVHGNNGISRSATLVLAYIMEKYGLSSKEAIECVKQRRGCIHPNEGFLAQLIEYEPIYKARQTLEKGETSNDNKRQKRKSEQLCESIDYDLIQPPPSPISDNNNHVINCQPDFSNHLYKLWMMKKS
;
A
#
# COMPACT_ATOMS: atom_id res chain seq x y z
N MET A 1 54.92 26.81 -18.69
CA MET A 1 53.70 25.98 -18.57
C MET A 1 53.73 25.27 -17.23
N LEU A 2 53.12 25.87 -16.21
CA LEU A 2 52.79 25.22 -14.94
C LEU A 2 51.48 25.86 -14.48
N ASP A 3 50.38 25.12 -14.64
CA ASP A 3 49.04 25.57 -14.30
C ASP A 3 48.74 25.37 -12.80
N VAL A 4 48.07 26.36 -12.23
CA VAL A 4 47.67 26.45 -10.83
C VAL A 4 46.33 25.71 -10.66
N ASN A 5 46.32 24.62 -9.89
CA ASN A 5 45.09 23.88 -9.57
C ASN A 5 44.41 24.50 -8.33
N SER A 6 43.23 25.08 -8.55
CA SER A 6 42.35 25.62 -7.51
C SER A 6 41.47 24.51 -6.91
N SER A 7 41.66 24.22 -5.63
CA SER A 7 40.85 23.27 -4.85
C SER A 7 39.52 23.90 -4.43
N SER A 8 38.41 23.42 -4.98
CA SER A 8 37.06 23.73 -4.47
C SER A 8 36.49 22.52 -3.73
N VAL A 9 36.33 22.69 -2.43
CA VAL A 9 35.60 21.79 -1.51
C VAL A 9 34.15 21.69 -1.97
N LYS A 10 33.71 20.49 -2.36
CA LYS A 10 32.29 20.22 -2.64
C LYS A 10 31.59 19.86 -1.34
N PHE A 11 30.67 20.73 -0.92
CA PHE A 11 29.69 20.45 0.13
C PHE A 11 28.79 19.28 -0.31
N GLN A 12 28.68 18.29 0.56
CA GLN A 12 27.77 17.16 0.43
C GLN A 12 26.34 17.67 0.63
N GLN A 13 25.56 17.68 -0.45
CA GLN A 13 24.12 17.96 -0.40
C GLN A 13 23.38 16.71 0.05
N ASP A 14 22.43 16.91 0.96
CA ASP A 14 21.56 15.92 1.57
C ASP A 14 20.80 15.06 0.53
N GLU A 15 20.74 13.76 0.78
CA GLU A 15 20.01 12.76 -0.01
C GLU A 15 18.50 13.05 -0.05
N PRO A 16 17.85 13.15 -1.23
CA PRO A 16 16.44 13.45 -1.32
C PRO A 16 15.55 12.23 -1.04
N MET A 17 14.53 12.45 -0.20
CA MET A 17 13.43 11.53 0.10
C MET A 17 12.75 10.99 -1.18
N HIS A 18 12.63 9.67 -1.26
CA HIS A 18 12.19 8.83 -2.38
C HIS A 18 10.88 9.28 -3.05
N GLU A 19 10.98 9.71 -4.32
CA GLU A 19 9.87 9.97 -5.26
C GLU A 19 9.10 8.68 -5.61
N MET A 20 7.79 8.78 -5.85
CA MET A 20 7.03 7.71 -6.51
C MET A 20 7.33 7.73 -8.03
N PRO A 21 7.91 6.67 -8.61
CA PRO A 21 8.19 6.60 -10.04
C PRO A 21 6.90 6.65 -10.87
N THR A 22 6.86 7.60 -11.81
CA THR A 22 5.88 7.68 -12.88
C THR A 22 6.09 6.53 -13.87
N LEU A 23 5.44 5.39 -13.60
CA LEU A 23 5.35 4.33 -14.60
C LEU A 23 4.32 4.75 -15.66
N GLN A 24 4.74 4.78 -16.93
CA GLN A 24 3.84 5.01 -18.07
C GLN A 24 2.69 3.99 -18.03
N CYS A 25 1.46 4.48 -17.92
CA CYS A 25 0.27 3.63 -17.85
C CYS A 25 -0.20 3.29 -19.27
N SER A 26 0.21 2.13 -19.80
CA SER A 26 -0.41 1.57 -21.01
C SER A 26 -1.88 1.24 -20.73
N GLU A 27 -2.76 1.42 -21.73
CA GLU A 27 -4.18 1.05 -21.62
C GLU A 27 -4.33 -0.42 -21.23
N TRP A 28 -5.06 -0.69 -20.13
CA TRP A 28 -5.25 -2.04 -19.64
C TRP A 28 -6.13 -2.85 -20.58
N THR A 29 -5.69 -4.06 -20.93
CA THR A 29 -6.50 -5.02 -21.71
C THR A 29 -6.78 -6.27 -20.88
N TYR A 30 -7.94 -6.90 -21.09
CA TYR A 30 -8.37 -8.07 -20.31
C TYR A 30 -7.38 -9.24 -20.39
N THR A 31 -6.63 -9.37 -21.48
CA THR A 31 -5.59 -10.41 -21.65
C THR A 31 -4.45 -10.27 -20.65
N MET A 32 -4.15 -9.06 -20.17
CA MET A 32 -3.11 -8.77 -19.16
C MET A 32 -3.40 -9.45 -17.82
N ARG A 33 -4.64 -9.87 -17.54
CA ARG A 33 -5.00 -10.58 -16.30
C ARG A 33 -4.16 -11.83 -16.04
N ARG A 34 -3.59 -12.43 -17.10
CA ARG A 34 -2.77 -13.66 -17.06
C ARG A 34 -1.32 -13.42 -16.62
N ASN A 35 -0.89 -12.16 -16.60
CA ASN A 35 0.45 -11.75 -16.22
C ASN A 35 0.42 -11.05 -14.85
N MET A 36 1.57 -10.91 -14.23
CA MET A 36 1.78 -10.00 -13.09
C MET A 36 1.94 -8.56 -13.58
N GLN A 37 1.53 -7.59 -12.76
CA GLN A 37 1.76 -6.16 -13.00
C GLN A 37 2.44 -5.53 -11.80
N GLU A 38 3.35 -4.60 -12.08
CA GLU A 38 3.94 -3.74 -11.06
C GLU A 38 2.90 -2.70 -10.62
N ILE A 39 2.49 -2.80 -9.36
CA ILE A 39 1.48 -1.92 -8.77
C ILE A 39 2.15 -0.62 -8.32
N VAL A 40 3.22 -0.76 -7.55
CA VAL A 40 4.17 0.29 -7.16
C VAL A 40 5.57 -0.30 -7.33
N PRO A 41 6.64 0.52 -7.41
CA PRO A 41 7.99 0.00 -7.63
C PRO A 41 8.33 -1.10 -6.63
N GLY A 42 8.73 -2.26 -7.15
CA GLY A 42 9.07 -3.40 -6.31
C GLY A 42 7.91 -4.29 -5.89
N LEU A 43 6.64 -3.87 -6.01
CA LEU A 43 5.48 -4.68 -5.63
C LEU A 43 4.66 -5.10 -6.84
N PHE A 44 4.59 -6.41 -7.07
CA PHE A 44 3.88 -7.02 -8.17
C PHE A 44 2.64 -7.77 -7.67
N LEU A 45 1.56 -7.72 -8.45
CA LEU A 45 0.34 -8.49 -8.23
C LEU A 45 0.03 -9.34 -9.47
N GLY A 46 -0.25 -10.63 -9.28
CA GLY A 46 -0.54 -11.52 -10.40
C GLY A 46 -1.33 -12.79 -10.06
N PRO A 47 -1.68 -13.58 -11.07
CA PRO A 47 -2.21 -14.94 -10.91
C PRO A 47 -1.09 -15.95 -10.58
N TYR A 48 -1.46 -17.15 -10.14
CA TYR A 48 -0.49 -18.21 -9.84
C TYR A 48 0.35 -18.60 -11.06
N SER A 49 -0.20 -18.44 -12.27
CA SER A 49 0.51 -18.71 -13.52
C SER A 49 1.76 -17.86 -13.69
N SER A 50 1.85 -16.70 -13.02
CA SER A 50 3.06 -15.84 -13.04
C SER A 50 4.17 -16.30 -12.09
N ALA A 51 3.92 -17.33 -11.27
CA ALA A 51 4.88 -17.88 -10.29
C ALA A 51 5.25 -19.36 -10.58
N GLN A 52 4.96 -19.85 -11.79
CA GLN A 52 5.29 -21.21 -12.21
C GLN A 52 6.76 -21.35 -12.62
N LYS A 53 7.26 -22.59 -12.69
CA LYS A 53 8.67 -22.88 -13.04
C LYS A 53 9.15 -22.20 -14.33
N HIS A 54 8.30 -22.17 -15.36
CA HIS A 54 8.64 -21.57 -16.65
C HIS A 54 8.77 -20.04 -16.58
N CYS A 55 8.24 -19.38 -15.53
CA CYS A 55 8.35 -17.94 -15.31
C CYS A 55 9.66 -17.52 -14.64
N LEU A 56 10.55 -18.45 -14.28
CA LEU A 56 11.80 -18.14 -13.58
C LEU A 56 12.61 -17.04 -14.27
N LYS A 57 12.72 -17.08 -15.60
CA LYS A 57 13.42 -16.04 -16.36
C LYS A 57 12.74 -14.68 -16.17
N THR A 58 11.42 -14.61 -16.37
CA THR A 58 10.65 -13.37 -16.20
C THR A 58 10.76 -12.81 -14.78
N LEU A 59 10.72 -13.67 -13.76
CA LEU A 59 10.86 -13.26 -12.36
C LEU A 59 12.26 -12.66 -12.09
N ARG A 60 13.32 -13.28 -12.62
CA ARG A 60 14.70 -12.76 -12.53
C ARG A 60 14.87 -11.45 -13.29
N ASP A 61 14.33 -11.37 -14.50
CA ASP A 61 14.39 -10.15 -15.34
C ASP A 61 13.74 -8.96 -14.60
N HIS A 62 12.69 -9.19 -13.81
CA HIS A 62 12.06 -8.15 -13.00
C HIS A 62 12.76 -7.90 -11.66
N GLY A 63 13.65 -8.79 -11.21
CA GLY A 63 14.32 -8.71 -9.90
C GLY A 63 13.47 -9.22 -8.73
N ILE A 64 12.51 -10.12 -8.99
CA ILE A 64 11.69 -10.74 -7.94
C ILE A 64 12.57 -11.66 -7.09
N SER A 65 12.60 -11.40 -5.78
CA SER A 65 13.32 -12.20 -4.77
C SER A 65 12.39 -12.73 -3.68
N HIS A 66 11.17 -12.22 -3.60
CA HIS A 66 10.21 -12.58 -2.57
C HIS A 66 8.86 -12.89 -3.22
N ILE A 67 8.21 -13.98 -2.81
CA ILE A 67 6.91 -14.39 -3.36
C ILE A 67 5.94 -14.71 -2.22
N ILE A 68 4.81 -14.00 -2.20
CA ILE A 68 3.67 -14.32 -1.34
C ILE A 68 2.69 -15.18 -2.15
N CYS A 69 2.52 -16.43 -1.72
CA CYS A 69 1.66 -17.43 -2.32
C CYS A 69 0.39 -17.60 -1.47
N VAL A 70 -0.74 -17.09 -1.98
CA VAL A 70 -2.03 -17.14 -1.29
C VAL A 70 -2.91 -18.21 -1.91
N ARG A 71 -3.34 -19.18 -1.11
CA ARG A 71 -4.16 -20.31 -1.59
C ARG A 71 -5.01 -20.90 -0.47
N GLN A 72 -5.94 -21.78 -0.81
CA GLN A 72 -6.52 -22.74 0.15
C GLN A 72 -5.78 -24.07 0.09
N ASP A 73 -5.92 -24.91 1.12
CA ASP A 73 -5.32 -26.25 1.15
C ASP A 73 -5.76 -27.14 -0.02
N ILE A 74 -7.04 -27.04 -0.43
CA ILE A 74 -7.55 -27.76 -1.60
C ILE A 74 -6.85 -27.36 -2.91
N GLU A 75 -6.26 -26.15 -2.96
CA GLU A 75 -5.51 -25.63 -4.10
C GLU A 75 -4.01 -25.97 -4.02
N ALA A 76 -3.52 -26.49 -2.88
CA ALA A 76 -2.09 -26.72 -2.62
C ALA A 76 -1.43 -27.72 -3.58
N GLN A 77 -2.22 -28.57 -4.23
CA GLN A 77 -1.71 -29.48 -5.25
C GLN A 77 -1.16 -28.74 -6.48
N TYR A 78 -1.76 -27.60 -6.87
CA TYR A 78 -1.40 -26.83 -8.07
C TYR A 78 -0.85 -25.43 -7.78
N ILE A 79 -1.29 -24.76 -6.70
CA ILE A 79 -0.71 -23.50 -6.22
C ILE A 79 0.26 -23.83 -5.09
N LYS A 80 1.56 -23.76 -5.32
CA LYS A 80 2.58 -23.97 -4.30
C LYS A 80 3.88 -23.31 -4.74
N PRO A 81 4.84 -23.05 -3.84
CA PRO A 81 6.21 -22.73 -4.25
C PRO A 81 6.71 -23.79 -5.24
N GLN A 82 6.94 -23.40 -6.49
CA GLN A 82 7.39 -24.31 -7.56
C GLN A 82 8.84 -24.07 -7.97
N ILE A 83 9.40 -22.92 -7.64
CA ILE A 83 10.73 -22.52 -8.05
C ILE A 83 11.70 -22.86 -6.91
N ASN A 84 12.62 -23.78 -7.19
CA ASN A 84 13.64 -24.21 -6.25
C ASN A 84 14.91 -23.37 -6.44
N ASP A 85 14.78 -22.04 -6.38
CA ASP A 85 15.89 -21.10 -6.43
C ASP A 85 16.11 -20.53 -5.03
N LEU A 86 17.33 -20.69 -4.50
CA LEU A 86 17.69 -20.20 -3.17
C LEU A 86 17.64 -18.67 -3.08
N SER A 87 17.62 -17.97 -4.21
CA SER A 87 17.45 -16.52 -4.25
C SER A 87 16.00 -16.06 -4.04
N ILE A 88 15.03 -16.98 -3.99
CA ILE A 88 13.61 -16.65 -3.83
C ILE A 88 13.10 -17.11 -2.45
N THR A 89 12.71 -16.14 -1.64
CA THR A 89 12.06 -16.35 -0.35
C THR A 89 10.55 -16.44 -0.53
N TYR A 90 9.90 -17.42 0.09
CA TYR A 90 8.46 -17.62 0.01
C TYR A 90 7.75 -17.34 1.33
N LEU A 91 6.58 -16.69 1.24
CA LEU A 91 5.57 -16.67 2.28
C LEU A 91 4.30 -17.36 1.73
N THR A 92 3.90 -18.47 2.32
CA THR A 92 2.66 -19.16 1.95
C THR A 92 1.56 -18.83 2.97
N LEU A 93 0.41 -18.37 2.48
CA LEU A 93 -0.76 -18.06 3.31
C LEU A 93 -1.95 -18.93 2.89
N ASN A 94 -2.54 -19.62 3.88
CA ASN A 94 -3.77 -20.39 3.71
C ASN A 94 -4.97 -19.49 3.96
N ILE A 95 -5.63 -19.03 2.89
CA ILE A 95 -6.71 -18.04 2.92
C ILE A 95 -7.81 -18.48 1.96
N ALA A 96 -9.02 -18.64 2.50
CA ALA A 96 -10.22 -18.91 1.72
C ALA A 96 -10.75 -17.66 1.01
N ASP A 97 -11.24 -17.80 -0.22
CA ASP A 97 -11.86 -16.68 -0.95
C ASP A 97 -13.36 -16.57 -0.64
N THR A 98 -13.68 -16.40 0.64
CA THR A 98 -15.04 -16.28 1.13
C THR A 98 -15.18 -14.99 1.93
N ALA A 99 -16.39 -14.41 1.96
CA ALA A 99 -16.66 -13.21 2.74
C ALA A 99 -16.48 -13.41 4.26
N THR A 100 -16.49 -14.66 4.72
CA THR A 100 -16.31 -15.04 6.13
C THR A 100 -14.85 -15.27 6.53
N GLU A 101 -13.91 -15.33 5.60
CA GLU A 101 -12.49 -15.54 5.93
C GLU A 101 -11.92 -14.28 6.60
N ASN A 102 -11.29 -14.46 7.76
CA ASN A 102 -10.58 -13.40 8.47
C ASN A 102 -9.21 -13.19 7.81
N ILE A 103 -9.18 -12.31 6.79
CA ILE A 103 -7.97 -11.96 6.05
C ILE A 103 -7.18 -10.84 6.74
N ILE A 104 -7.84 -9.96 7.51
CA ILE A 104 -7.23 -8.80 8.17
C ILE A 104 -6.09 -9.20 9.12
N ARG A 105 -6.19 -10.37 9.76
CA ARG A 105 -5.12 -10.93 10.63
C ARG A 105 -3.78 -11.14 9.91
N PHE A 106 -3.78 -11.26 8.58
CA PHE A 106 -2.55 -11.46 7.81
C PHE A 106 -1.88 -10.16 7.37
N PHE A 107 -2.57 -9.01 7.46
CA PHE A 107 -2.03 -7.74 6.97
C PHE A 107 -0.70 -7.35 7.64
N PRO A 108 -0.52 -7.48 8.97
CA PRO A 108 0.78 -7.18 9.60
C PRO A 108 1.92 -8.07 9.11
N THR A 109 1.68 -9.38 8.98
CA THR A 109 2.66 -10.36 8.48
C THR A 109 3.07 -10.05 7.04
N VAL A 110 2.08 -9.74 6.19
CA VAL A 110 2.33 -9.39 4.79
C VAL A 110 3.10 -8.09 4.67
N ARG A 111 2.71 -7.06 5.44
CA ARG A 111 3.45 -5.80 5.48
C ARG A 111 4.90 -6.03 5.86
N GLN A 112 5.15 -6.75 6.95
CA GLN A 112 6.50 -7.04 7.41
C GLN A 112 7.32 -7.75 6.32
N PHE A 113 6.75 -8.77 5.69
CA PHE A 113 7.44 -9.51 4.61
C PHE A 113 7.78 -8.62 3.40
N ILE A 114 6.88 -7.71 3.03
CA ILE A 114 7.14 -6.76 1.93
C ILE A 114 8.20 -5.74 2.32
N ASP A 115 8.11 -5.17 3.53
CA ASP A 115 9.09 -4.19 4.02
C ASP A 115 10.48 -4.81 4.16
N GLU A 116 10.61 -6.04 4.65
CA GLU A 116 11.89 -6.78 4.72
C GLU A 116 12.49 -7.02 3.34
N ALA A 117 11.67 -7.34 2.35
CA ALA A 117 12.13 -7.49 0.97
C ALA A 117 12.69 -6.16 0.43
N PHE A 118 11.98 -5.06 0.66
CA PHE A 118 12.40 -3.73 0.21
C PHE A 118 13.68 -3.24 0.90
N GLN A 119 13.85 -3.52 2.20
CA GLN A 119 15.08 -3.22 2.93
C GLN A 119 16.32 -3.92 2.35
N ARG A 120 16.13 -5.05 1.66
CA ARG A 120 17.20 -5.82 1.00
C ARG A 120 17.30 -5.50 -0.50
N ASN A 121 16.71 -4.40 -0.95
CA ASN A 121 16.59 -4.01 -2.36
C ASN A 121 15.93 -5.10 -3.24
N GLY A 122 15.11 -5.95 -2.63
CA GLY A 122 14.36 -7.00 -3.30
C GLY A 122 13.01 -6.52 -3.83
N LYS A 123 12.42 -7.30 -4.74
CA LYS A 123 11.05 -7.09 -5.22
C LYS A 123 10.16 -8.27 -4.88
N VAL A 124 8.87 -7.99 -4.67
CA VAL A 124 7.87 -8.94 -4.16
C VAL A 124 6.81 -9.20 -5.22
N LEU A 125 6.51 -10.47 -5.48
CA LEU A 125 5.29 -10.89 -6.17
C LEU A 125 4.28 -11.42 -5.17
N VAL A 126 3.10 -10.80 -5.11
CA VAL A 126 1.94 -11.32 -4.40
C VAL A 126 1.01 -11.98 -5.41
N HIS A 127 0.75 -13.28 -5.25
CA HIS A 127 -0.16 -13.99 -6.13
C HIS A 127 -1.19 -14.82 -5.37
N GLY A 128 -2.38 -14.91 -5.95
CA GLY A 128 -3.43 -15.85 -5.58
C GLY A 128 -3.64 -16.84 -6.71
N ASN A 129 -4.83 -17.45 -6.79
CA ASN A 129 -5.25 -18.20 -7.96
C ASN A 129 -5.33 -17.28 -9.20
N ASN A 130 -6.31 -16.37 -9.24
CA ASN A 130 -6.49 -15.45 -10.36
C ASN A 130 -5.84 -14.07 -10.18
N GLY A 131 -5.31 -13.77 -9.00
CA GLY A 131 -4.83 -12.41 -8.70
C GLY A 131 -5.95 -11.36 -8.65
N ILE A 132 -7.17 -11.75 -8.24
CA ILE A 132 -8.38 -10.90 -8.30
C ILE A 132 -8.85 -10.47 -6.91
N SER A 133 -9.03 -11.42 -5.99
CA SER A 133 -9.60 -11.16 -4.66
C SER A 133 -8.54 -11.27 -3.56
N ARG A 134 -8.29 -12.45 -2.99
CA ARG A 134 -7.34 -12.67 -1.86
C ARG A 134 -6.02 -11.90 -1.95
N SER A 135 -5.22 -12.15 -2.99
CA SER A 135 -3.92 -11.49 -3.15
C SER A 135 -4.03 -9.99 -3.45
N ALA A 136 -5.11 -9.56 -4.11
CA ALA A 136 -5.37 -8.15 -4.33
C ALA A 136 -5.70 -7.45 -3.00
N THR A 137 -6.50 -8.06 -2.13
CA THR A 137 -6.79 -7.54 -0.79
C THR A 137 -5.51 -7.32 0.03
N LEU A 138 -4.59 -8.28 0.01
CA LEU A 138 -3.30 -8.13 0.70
C LEU A 138 -2.46 -6.97 0.16
N VAL A 139 -2.41 -6.81 -1.17
CA VAL A 139 -1.74 -5.67 -1.80
C VAL A 139 -2.43 -4.35 -1.46
N LEU A 140 -3.76 -4.31 -1.50
CA LEU A 140 -4.55 -3.13 -1.14
C LEU A 140 -4.27 -2.71 0.29
N ALA A 141 -4.30 -3.64 1.25
CA ALA A 141 -3.99 -3.35 2.65
C ALA A 141 -2.59 -2.76 2.82
N TYR A 142 -1.59 -3.32 2.12
CA TYR A 142 -0.23 -2.76 2.13
C TYR A 142 -0.19 -1.34 1.55
N ILE A 143 -0.83 -1.10 0.40
CA ILE A 143 -0.89 0.23 -0.24
C ILE A 143 -1.60 1.26 0.65
N MET A 144 -2.73 0.89 1.24
CA MET A 144 -3.48 1.74 2.17
C MET A 144 -2.59 2.21 3.32
N GLU A 145 -1.92 1.26 3.97
CA GLU A 145 -1.10 1.52 5.13
C GLU A 145 0.22 2.23 4.80
N LYS A 146 0.87 1.87 3.69
CA LYS A 146 2.14 2.46 3.26
C LYS A 146 1.99 3.94 2.87
N TYR A 147 0.89 4.28 2.21
CA TYR A 147 0.67 5.61 1.63
C TYR A 147 -0.42 6.42 2.36
N GLY A 148 -1.03 5.86 3.41
CA GLY A 148 -2.11 6.48 4.16
C GLY A 148 -3.33 6.78 3.28
N LEU A 149 -3.72 5.81 2.46
CA LEU A 149 -4.86 5.88 1.54
C LEU A 149 -6.07 5.16 2.13
N SER A 150 -7.26 5.71 1.90
CA SER A 150 -8.51 5.01 2.15
C SER A 150 -8.64 3.77 1.27
N SER A 151 -9.54 2.85 1.64
CA SER A 151 -9.82 1.65 0.84
C SER A 151 -10.22 2.00 -0.60
N LYS A 152 -11.02 3.06 -0.78
CA LYS A 152 -11.46 3.54 -2.09
C LYS A 152 -10.29 4.03 -2.95
N GLU A 153 -9.44 4.90 -2.41
CA GLU A 153 -8.27 5.45 -3.12
C GLU A 153 -7.29 4.33 -3.50
N ALA A 154 -7.04 3.38 -2.60
CA ALA A 154 -6.18 2.24 -2.87
C ALA A 154 -6.74 1.35 -4.00
N ILE A 155 -8.06 1.06 -3.99
CA ILE A 155 -8.72 0.29 -5.06
C ILE A 155 -8.58 1.00 -6.41
N GLU A 156 -8.82 2.30 -6.46
CA GLU A 156 -8.68 3.10 -7.68
C GLU A 156 -7.23 3.06 -8.20
N CYS A 157 -6.24 3.23 -7.32
CA CYS A 157 -4.82 3.16 -7.67
C CYS A 157 -4.43 1.78 -8.24
N VAL A 158 -4.80 0.69 -7.55
CA VAL A 158 -4.43 -0.66 -8.00
C VAL A 158 -5.17 -1.04 -9.29
N LYS A 159 -6.42 -0.60 -9.48
CA LYS A 159 -7.18 -0.84 -10.72
C LYS A 159 -6.55 -0.21 -11.95
N GLN A 160 -5.87 0.93 -11.81
CA GLN A 160 -5.16 1.56 -12.94
C GLN A 160 -4.04 0.65 -13.48
N ARG A 161 -3.45 -0.20 -12.63
CA ARG A 161 -2.40 -1.15 -13.03
C ARG A 161 -2.93 -2.54 -13.35
N ARG A 162 -3.92 -2.99 -12.59
CA ARG A 162 -4.57 -4.30 -12.77
C ARG A 162 -6.08 -4.15 -12.67
N GLY A 163 -6.72 -3.83 -13.82
CA GLY A 163 -8.16 -3.53 -13.90
C GLY A 163 -9.10 -4.66 -13.46
N CYS A 164 -8.62 -5.91 -13.38
CA CYS A 164 -9.43 -7.06 -12.97
C CYS A 164 -9.49 -7.30 -11.45
N ILE A 165 -8.88 -6.45 -10.61
CA ILE A 165 -9.00 -6.65 -9.15
C ILE A 165 -10.46 -6.49 -8.70
N HIS A 166 -10.90 -7.41 -7.86
CA HIS A 166 -12.24 -7.46 -7.32
C HIS A 166 -12.24 -8.30 -6.03
N PRO A 167 -11.80 -7.73 -4.88
CA PRO A 167 -11.98 -8.35 -3.58
C PRO A 167 -13.46 -8.69 -3.32
N ASN A 168 -13.72 -9.80 -2.64
CA ASN A 168 -15.07 -10.12 -2.18
C ASN A 168 -15.55 -9.10 -1.13
N GLU A 169 -16.86 -9.06 -0.88
CA GLU A 169 -17.48 -8.06 0.00
C GLU A 169 -16.97 -8.10 1.44
N GLY A 170 -16.71 -9.29 1.99
CA GLY A 170 -16.14 -9.44 3.33
C GLY A 170 -14.70 -8.93 3.43
N PHE A 171 -13.93 -9.05 2.36
CA PHE A 171 -12.59 -8.46 2.27
C PHE A 171 -12.63 -6.94 2.11
N LEU A 172 -13.60 -6.41 1.36
CA LEU A 172 -13.81 -4.96 1.27
C LEU A 172 -14.18 -4.37 2.65
N ALA A 173 -15.07 -5.04 3.40
CA ALA A 173 -15.41 -4.64 4.77
C ALA A 173 -14.17 -4.63 5.68
N GLN A 174 -13.36 -5.70 5.63
CA GLN A 174 -12.11 -5.79 6.40
C GLN A 174 -11.05 -4.74 6.00
N LEU A 175 -11.01 -4.29 4.75
CA LEU A 175 -10.14 -3.17 4.34
C LEU A 175 -10.62 -1.84 4.96
N ILE A 176 -11.94 -1.61 5.01
CA ILE A 176 -12.52 -0.43 5.67
C ILE A 176 -12.21 -0.45 7.17
N GLU A 177 -12.35 -1.60 7.83
CA GLU A 177 -12.00 -1.79 9.24
C GLU A 177 -10.50 -1.59 9.51
N TYR A 178 -9.64 -1.89 8.54
CA TYR A 178 -8.19 -1.72 8.67
C TYR A 178 -7.74 -0.26 8.68
N GLU A 179 -8.50 0.64 8.05
CA GLU A 179 -8.17 2.06 7.94
C GLU A 179 -7.90 2.77 9.28
N PRO A 180 -8.82 2.73 10.27
CA PRO A 180 -8.54 3.33 11.58
C PRO A 180 -7.37 2.65 12.31
N ILE A 181 -7.14 1.34 12.11
CA ILE A 181 -6.08 0.59 12.78
C ILE A 181 -4.71 1.13 12.35
N TYR A 182 -4.45 1.23 11.05
CA TYR A 182 -3.14 1.71 10.60
C TYR A 182 -2.96 3.21 10.84
N LYS A 183 -4.03 4.03 10.79
CA LYS A 183 -3.95 5.46 11.10
C LYS A 183 -3.56 5.70 12.56
N ALA A 184 -4.10 4.90 13.48
CA ALA A 184 -3.71 4.95 14.88
C ALA A 184 -2.22 4.63 15.04
N ARG A 185 -1.73 3.56 14.39
CA ARG A 185 -0.31 3.16 14.42
C ARG A 185 0.62 4.27 13.89
N GLN A 186 0.28 4.86 12.74
CA GLN A 186 1.05 5.98 12.18
C GLN A 186 1.07 7.22 13.09
N THR A 187 -0.01 7.46 13.83
CA THR A 187 -0.07 8.58 14.79
C THR A 187 0.88 8.35 15.96
N LEU A 188 0.97 7.11 16.46
CA LEU A 188 1.89 6.74 17.53
C LEU A 188 3.36 6.88 17.09
N GLU A 189 3.71 6.39 15.89
CA GLU A 189 5.06 6.48 15.33
C GLU A 189 5.53 7.94 15.14
N LYS A 190 4.62 8.83 14.73
CA LYS A 190 4.90 10.28 14.62
C LYS A 190 5.02 10.96 15.98
N GLY A 191 4.23 10.54 16.97
CA GLY A 191 4.27 11.08 18.34
C GLY A 191 5.54 10.75 19.11
N GLU A 192 6.16 9.59 18.86
CA GLU A 192 7.40 9.17 19.52
C GLU A 192 8.60 10.02 19.09
N THR A 193 8.70 10.40 17.81
CA THR A 193 9.78 11.29 17.32
C THR A 193 9.74 12.72 17.91
N SER A 194 8.63 13.13 18.53
CA SER A 194 8.47 14.48 19.10
C SER A 194 8.67 14.56 20.62
N ASN A 195 8.75 13.43 21.34
CA ASN A 195 8.67 13.41 22.81
C ASN A 195 9.99 13.22 23.55
N ASP A 196 11.12 12.97 22.86
CA ASP A 196 12.43 12.83 23.53
C ASP A 196 12.98 14.15 24.10
N ASN A 197 12.45 15.31 23.71
CA ASN A 197 12.91 16.62 24.18
C ASN A 197 12.06 17.27 25.30
N LYS A 198 11.03 16.60 25.84
CA LYS A 198 10.12 17.23 26.84
C LYS A 198 9.91 16.46 28.14
N ARG A 199 10.62 15.37 28.39
CA ARG A 199 10.48 14.57 29.62
C ARG A 199 11.42 14.98 30.75
N GLN A 200 11.58 16.28 31.01
CA GLN A 200 12.14 16.80 32.28
C GLN A 200 11.52 18.14 32.71
N LYS A 201 10.19 18.24 32.80
CA LYS A 201 9.55 19.12 33.81
C LYS A 201 8.04 18.92 33.80
N ARG A 202 7.52 18.24 34.82
CA ARG A 202 6.33 18.66 35.58
C ARG A 202 6.07 17.64 36.70
N LYS A 203 6.59 18.01 37.86
CA LYS A 203 6.23 17.50 39.18
C LYS A 203 5.35 18.59 39.79
N SER A 204 4.27 18.17 40.46
CA SER A 204 3.18 18.95 41.09
C SER A 204 2.29 19.74 40.11
N GLU A 205 0.97 19.85 40.26
CA GLU A 205 0.13 19.92 41.45
C GLU A 205 -1.35 19.61 41.09
N GLN A 206 -2.17 19.48 42.12
CA GLN A 206 -3.50 18.88 42.21
C GLN A 206 -4.64 19.91 42.03
N LEU A 207 -5.88 19.42 41.78
CA LEU A 207 -7.23 20.08 41.82
C LEU A 207 -7.76 20.59 40.46
N CYS A 208 -8.76 19.94 39.84
CA CYS A 208 -10.22 19.94 40.12
C CYS A 208 -10.91 21.26 39.74
N GLU A 209 -11.76 21.25 38.71
CA GLU A 209 -13.18 21.65 38.81
C GLU A 209 -13.97 21.43 37.51
N SER A 210 -15.26 21.19 37.71
CA SER A 210 -16.35 20.83 36.81
C SER A 210 -16.54 21.73 35.59
N ILE A 211 -16.80 21.13 34.43
CA ILE A 211 -17.35 21.85 33.26
C ILE A 211 -18.86 21.60 33.21
N ASP A 212 -19.58 22.72 33.27
CA ASP A 212 -21.03 22.85 33.18
C ASP A 212 -21.50 22.58 31.73
N TYR A 213 -22.42 21.64 31.54
CA TYR A 213 -22.81 21.11 30.22
C TYR A 213 -23.89 21.94 29.49
N ASP A 214 -24.34 23.06 30.06
CA ASP A 214 -25.52 23.80 29.60
C ASP A 214 -25.29 24.95 28.59
N LEU A 215 -24.16 24.97 27.86
CA LEU A 215 -23.87 26.02 26.85
C LEU A 215 -23.61 25.53 25.41
N ILE A 216 -24.00 24.31 25.05
CA ILE A 216 -23.90 23.83 23.66
C ILE A 216 -25.27 23.96 22.98
N GLN A 217 -25.51 25.06 22.25
CA GLN A 217 -26.62 25.13 21.31
C GLN A 217 -26.24 24.43 19.98
N PRO A 218 -27.12 23.60 19.41
CA PRO A 218 -26.87 22.96 18.11
C PRO A 218 -26.96 23.98 16.96
N PRO A 219 -26.13 23.86 15.91
CA PRO A 219 -26.23 24.71 14.73
C PRO A 219 -27.51 24.39 13.93
N PRO A 220 -28.14 25.39 13.27
CA PRO A 220 -29.33 25.18 12.48
C PRO A 220 -29.04 24.40 11.19
N SER A 221 -29.99 23.52 10.82
CA SER A 221 -29.97 22.70 9.61
C SER A 221 -30.02 23.55 8.33
N PRO A 222 -29.29 23.19 7.26
CA PRO A 222 -29.32 23.93 6.01
C PRO A 222 -30.56 23.61 5.15
N ILE A 223 -31.09 24.67 4.55
CA ILE A 223 -32.20 24.71 3.61
C ILE A 223 -31.75 24.13 2.25
N SER A 224 -32.65 23.39 1.61
CA SER A 224 -32.49 22.75 0.31
C SER A 224 -32.52 23.75 -0.84
N ASP A 225 -31.49 23.72 -1.70
CA ASP A 225 -31.60 24.26 -3.06
C ASP A 225 -31.28 23.18 -4.09
N ASN A 226 -32.21 23.10 -5.02
CA ASN A 226 -32.36 22.11 -6.07
C ASN A 226 -31.78 22.72 -7.34
N ASN A 227 -30.74 22.13 -7.95
CA ASN A 227 -30.42 22.38 -9.36
C ASN A 227 -29.54 21.29 -9.97
N ASN A 228 -30.13 20.61 -10.96
CA ASN A 228 -29.49 19.67 -11.87
C ASN A 228 -28.56 20.41 -12.85
N HIS A 229 -27.29 20.03 -12.86
CA HIS A 229 -26.46 20.16 -14.06
C HIS A 229 -25.53 18.95 -14.20
N VAL A 230 -25.81 18.13 -15.22
CA VAL A 230 -24.98 17.00 -15.63
C VAL A 230 -23.77 17.58 -16.36
N ILE A 231 -22.64 17.67 -15.66
CA ILE A 231 -21.33 17.93 -16.27
C ILE A 231 -20.62 16.58 -16.40
N ASN A 232 -20.55 16.08 -17.63
CA ASN A 232 -19.76 14.92 -17.99
C ASN A 232 -18.29 15.36 -18.13
N CYS A 233 -17.51 15.25 -17.04
CA CYS A 233 -16.05 15.41 -17.08
C CYS A 233 -15.42 14.13 -16.54
N GLN A 234 -14.92 13.29 -17.44
CA GLN A 234 -13.92 12.27 -17.10
C GLN A 234 -12.67 12.98 -16.60
N PRO A 235 -12.25 12.82 -15.33
CA PRO A 235 -11.02 13.41 -14.84
C PRO A 235 -9.83 12.55 -15.30
N ASP A 236 -8.84 13.19 -15.91
CA ASP A 236 -7.51 12.60 -16.08
C ASP A 236 -6.82 12.52 -14.70
N PHE A 237 -6.98 11.36 -14.06
CA PHE A 237 -6.53 11.10 -12.69
C PHE A 237 -5.02 10.83 -12.56
N SER A 238 -4.27 10.78 -13.67
CA SER A 238 -2.81 10.62 -13.63
C SER A 238 -2.15 11.79 -12.86
N ASN A 239 -2.76 12.97 -12.93
CA ASN A 239 -2.25 14.20 -12.31
C ASN A 239 -2.74 14.43 -10.86
N HIS A 240 -3.88 13.84 -10.47
CA HIS A 240 -4.48 14.05 -9.15
C HIS A 240 -3.73 13.28 -8.06
N LEU A 241 -3.28 12.06 -8.36
CA LEU A 241 -2.50 11.23 -7.43
C LEU A 241 -1.10 11.82 -7.18
N TYR A 242 -0.48 12.41 -8.20
CA TYR A 242 0.76 13.18 -8.05
C TYR A 242 0.56 14.43 -7.18
N LYS A 243 -0.56 15.15 -7.37
CA LYS A 243 -0.91 16.31 -6.52
C LYS A 243 -1.20 15.93 -5.07
N LEU A 244 -1.93 14.84 -4.81
CA LEU A 244 -2.16 14.34 -3.44
C LEU A 244 -0.86 13.88 -2.76
N TRP A 245 0.07 13.29 -3.53
CA TRP A 245 1.41 12.97 -3.07
C TRP A 245 2.23 14.23 -2.71
N MET A 246 2.19 15.28 -3.56
CA MET A 246 2.86 16.57 -3.29
C MET A 246 2.26 17.31 -2.09
N MET A 247 0.94 17.24 -1.88
CA MET A 247 0.24 17.99 -0.82
C MET A 247 0.46 17.44 0.59
N LYS A 248 0.85 16.16 0.75
CA LYS A 248 1.22 15.59 2.06
C LYS A 248 2.67 15.89 2.48
N LYS A 249 3.38 16.74 1.73
CA LYS A 249 4.78 17.15 1.98
C LYS A 249 4.93 18.59 2.50
N SER A 250 3.84 19.24 2.92
CA SER A 250 3.88 20.58 3.54
C SER A 250 3.41 20.57 4.98
#